data_AF-A0AAU5WM42-F1
#
_entry.id   AF-A0AAU5WM42-F1
#
_cell.length_a   1.000
_cell.length_b   1.000
_cell.length_c   1.000
_cell.angle_alpha   90.00
_cell.angle_beta   90.00
_cell.angle_gamma   90.00
#
_symmetry.space_group_name_H-M   'P 1'
#
loop_
_entity.id
_entity.type
_entity.pdbx_description
1 polymer ?
#
loop_
_entity_poly.entity_id
_entity_poly.type
_entity_poly.pdbx_seq_one_letter_code
_entity_poly.pdbx_strand_id
1 'polypeptide(L)'
;MARRSGGTRFRASFSGIGKMIRSPQMQAAMRSRAEKVAALAAATAPIDSGEYKSSFKVTSGARGGVRRDRAYGRVTNTAPHAVYVEFGTSKVPAHHTLRRALRAAGD
;
A
#
# COMPACT_ATOMS: atom_id res chain seq x y z
N MET A 1 -8.86 -46.67 5.25
CA MET A 1 -7.75 -46.05 6.00
C MET A 1 -7.09 -45.00 5.10
N ALA A 2 -7.39 -43.70 5.27
CA ALA A 2 -6.98 -42.65 4.33
C ALA A 2 -5.56 -42.14 4.65
N ARG A 3 -4.63 -42.27 3.69
CA ARG A 3 -3.28 -41.69 3.77
C ARG A 3 -3.39 -40.16 3.69
N ARG A 4 -3.07 -39.44 4.78
CA ARG A 4 -2.74 -38.01 4.71
C ARG A 4 -1.48 -37.88 3.85
N SER A 5 -1.54 -37.18 2.71
CA SER A 5 -0.33 -36.81 1.98
C SER A 5 0.56 -35.98 2.90
N GLY A 6 1.80 -36.40 3.13
CA GLY A 6 2.76 -35.61 3.89
C GLY A 6 2.90 -34.24 3.24
N GLY A 7 2.47 -33.18 3.92
CA GLY A 7 2.48 -31.83 3.38
C GLY A 7 3.89 -31.38 3.01
N THR A 8 4.02 -30.68 1.89
CA THR A 8 5.28 -30.06 1.47
C THR A 8 5.69 -29.00 2.49
N ARG A 9 6.84 -29.18 3.15
CA ARG A 9 7.41 -28.16 4.04
C ARG A 9 8.04 -27.06 3.20
N PHE A 10 7.55 -25.84 3.34
CA PHE A 10 8.24 -24.67 2.81
C PHE A 10 9.61 -24.53 3.50
N ARG A 11 10.68 -24.43 2.69
CA ARG A 11 12.00 -24.04 3.17
C ARG A 11 12.38 -22.71 2.53
N ALA A 12 12.47 -21.66 3.33
CA ALA A 12 12.81 -20.33 2.85
C ALA A 12 14.24 -20.28 2.33
N SER A 13 14.43 -19.75 1.13
CA SER A 13 15.73 -19.31 0.62
C SER A 13 15.81 -17.79 0.72
N PHE A 14 16.53 -17.27 1.71
CA PHE A 14 16.64 -15.82 1.92
C PHE A 14 17.29 -15.11 0.72
N SER A 15 18.23 -15.76 0.03
CA SER A 15 18.83 -15.23 -1.19
C SER A 15 17.83 -15.20 -2.35
N GLY A 16 17.02 -16.25 -2.51
CA GLY A 16 15.93 -16.30 -3.49
C GLY A 16 14.86 -15.25 -3.25
N ILE A 17 14.39 -15.13 -2.00
CA ILE A 17 13.44 -14.09 -1.59
C ILE A 17 14.03 -12.70 -1.84
N GLY A 18 15.31 -12.49 -1.51
CA GLY A 18 16.03 -11.25 -1.78
C GLY A 18 16.06 -10.90 -3.27
N LYS A 19 16.23 -11.86 -4.18
CA LYS A 19 16.13 -11.62 -5.63
C LYS A 19 14.70 -11.26 -6.04
N MET A 20 13.71 -12.02 -5.55
CA MET A 20 12.30 -11.82 -5.84
C MET A 20 11.81 -10.41 -5.46
N ILE A 21 12.09 -9.95 -4.23
CA ILE A 21 11.59 -8.65 -3.75
C ILE A 21 12.22 -7.43 -4.47
N ARG A 22 13.26 -7.65 -5.28
CA ARG A 22 13.94 -6.63 -6.09
C ARG A 22 13.61 -6.73 -7.57
N SER A 23 12.90 -7.78 -7.96
CA SER A 23 12.56 -8.06 -9.36
C SER A 23 11.63 -7.01 -9.96
N PRO A 24 11.67 -6.80 -11.29
CA PRO A 24 10.70 -5.96 -12.01
C PRO A 24 9.25 -6.40 -11.78
N GLN A 25 9.00 -7.70 -11.66
CA GLN A 25 7.68 -8.26 -11.40
C GLN A 25 7.15 -7.82 -10.03
N MET A 26 8.01 -7.82 -9.00
CA MET A 26 7.62 -7.28 -7.69
C MET A 26 7.37 -5.77 -7.75
N GLN A 27 8.16 -5.01 -8.51
CA GLN A 27 7.89 -3.57 -8.69
C GLN A 27 6.53 -3.32 -9.35
N ALA A 28 6.20 -4.08 -10.40
CA ALA A 28 4.89 -4.02 -11.04
C ALA A 28 3.75 -4.39 -10.07
N ALA A 29 3.92 -5.45 -9.28
CA ALA A 29 2.95 -5.86 -8.27
C ALA A 29 2.74 -4.77 -7.19
N MET A 30 3.81 -4.15 -6.70
CA MET A 30 3.72 -3.06 -5.74
C MET A 30 3.08 -1.80 -6.31
N ARG A 31 3.35 -1.48 -7.58
CA ARG A 31 2.68 -0.38 -8.30
C ARG A 31 1.18 -0.65 -8.41
N SER A 32 0.79 -1.82 -8.92
CA SER A 32 -0.61 -2.21 -9.06
C SER A 32 -1.35 -2.15 -7.72
N ARG A 33 -0.72 -2.61 -6.64
CA ARG A 33 -1.31 -2.53 -5.30
C ARG A 33 -1.46 -1.08 -4.82
N ALA A 34 -0.48 -0.22 -5.08
CA ALA A 34 -0.60 1.20 -4.75
C ALA A 34 -1.69 1.92 -5.58
N GLU A 35 -1.87 1.56 -6.85
CA GLU A 35 -2.97 2.05 -7.69
C GLU A 35 -4.34 1.62 -7.13
N LYS A 36 -4.50 0.37 -6.69
CA LYS A 36 -5.72 -0.12 -6.00
C LYS A 36 -6.00 0.71 -4.73
N VAL A 37 -4.97 0.95 -3.91
CA VAL A 37 -5.10 1.78 -2.69
C VAL A 37 -5.52 3.22 -3.05
N ALA A 38 -4.90 3.83 -4.06
CA ALA A 38 -5.22 5.20 -4.47
C ALA A 38 -6.67 5.32 -4.98
N ALA A 39 -7.13 4.34 -5.77
CA ALA A 39 -8.51 4.30 -6.24
C ALA A 39 -9.51 4.21 -5.08
N LEU A 40 -9.26 3.32 -4.11
CA LEU A 40 -10.11 3.19 -2.91
C LEU A 40 -10.08 4.45 -2.03
N ALA A 41 -8.90 5.06 -1.87
CA ALA A 41 -8.76 6.30 -1.12
C ALA A 41 -9.55 7.44 -1.78
N ALA A 42 -9.49 7.58 -3.11
CA ALA A 42 -10.27 8.57 -3.85
C ALA A 42 -11.79 8.28 -3.80
N ALA A 43 -12.20 7.02 -3.85
CA ALA A 43 -13.60 6.62 -3.79
C ALA A 43 -14.25 6.91 -2.42
N THR A 44 -13.48 6.80 -1.34
CA THR A 44 -13.96 6.95 0.05
C THR A 44 -13.53 8.27 0.69
N ALA A 45 -12.87 9.14 -0.05
CA ALA A 45 -12.41 10.44 0.43
C ALA A 45 -13.60 11.31 0.88
N PRO A 46 -13.50 11.98 2.05
CA PRO A 46 -14.46 13.03 2.39
C PRO A 46 -14.37 14.15 1.35
N ILE A 47 -15.54 14.73 1.04
CA ILE A 47 -15.66 15.78 0.03
C ILE A 47 -16.20 17.03 0.73
N ASP A 48 -15.40 18.09 0.68
CA ASP A 48 -15.80 19.46 0.95
C ASP A 48 -15.66 20.26 -0.35
N SER A 49 -14.45 20.74 -0.67
CA SER A 49 -14.13 21.37 -1.97
C SER A 49 -13.79 20.39 -3.10
N GLY A 50 -13.50 19.13 -2.76
CA GLY A 50 -13.00 18.11 -3.68
C GLY A 50 -11.47 18.06 -3.84
N GLU A 51 -10.73 19.06 -3.37
CA GLU A 51 -9.27 19.13 -3.49
C GLU A 51 -8.56 17.90 -2.90
N TYR A 52 -8.98 17.46 -1.71
CA TYR A 52 -8.42 16.26 -1.07
C TYR A 52 -8.58 15.03 -1.96
N LYS A 53 -9.77 14.83 -2.54
CA LYS A 53 -10.10 13.68 -3.40
C LYS A 53 -9.25 13.65 -4.68
N SER A 54 -8.95 14.80 -5.27
CA SER A 54 -8.15 14.89 -6.50
C SER A 54 -6.64 14.85 -6.27
N SER A 55 -6.17 14.90 -5.01
CA SER A 55 -4.75 15.12 -4.70
C SER A 55 -3.94 13.85 -4.38
N PHE A 56 -4.47 12.65 -4.68
CA PHE A 56 -3.74 11.39 -4.51
C PHE A 56 -2.74 11.14 -5.64
N LYS A 57 -1.50 10.77 -5.27
CA LYS A 57 -0.43 10.41 -6.19
C LYS A 57 0.16 9.06 -5.84
N VAL A 58 0.46 8.27 -6.86
CA VAL A 58 1.16 6.98 -6.74
C VAL A 58 2.61 7.15 -7.16
N THR A 59 3.52 6.59 -6.37
CA THR A 59 4.94 6.45 -6.71
C THR A 59 5.38 5.02 -6.44
N SER A 60 6.26 4.49 -7.28
CA SER A 60 6.78 3.12 -7.17
C SER A 60 8.21 3.03 -7.68
N GLY A 61 8.93 1.96 -7.34
CA GLY A 61 10.27 1.70 -7.84
C GLY A 61 11.10 0.84 -6.90
N ALA A 62 12.43 0.99 -6.93
CA ALA A 62 13.37 0.32 -6.05
C ALA A 62 13.93 1.30 -4.99
N ARG A 63 13.22 1.44 -3.88
CA ARG A 63 13.61 2.30 -2.73
C ARG A 63 13.28 1.66 -1.37
N GLY A 64 12.61 0.52 -1.37
CA GLY A 64 12.21 -0.18 -0.15
C GLY A 64 13.38 -0.86 0.56
N GLY A 65 13.18 -1.15 1.85
CA GLY A 65 14.16 -1.85 2.70
C GLY A 65 15.36 -1.01 3.13
N VAL A 66 16.17 -1.57 4.04
CA VAL A 66 17.35 -0.89 4.63
C VAL A 66 18.34 -0.44 3.56
N ARG A 67 18.56 -1.25 2.51
CA ARG A 67 19.48 -0.96 1.41
C ARG A 67 18.86 -0.17 0.26
N ARG A 68 17.58 0.23 0.39
CA ARG A 68 16.83 0.97 -0.64
C ARG A 68 16.82 0.30 -2.02
N ASP A 69 16.87 -1.02 -2.07
CA ASP A 69 16.94 -1.80 -3.32
C ASP A 69 15.70 -2.66 -3.56
N ARG A 70 14.72 -2.64 -2.65
CA ARG A 70 13.49 -3.45 -2.77
C ARG A 70 12.38 -2.68 -3.48
N ALA A 71 11.54 -3.42 -4.18
CA ALA A 71 10.31 -2.90 -4.76
C ALA A 71 9.46 -2.20 -3.69
N TYR A 72 8.90 -1.05 -4.03
CA TYR A 72 7.92 -0.34 -3.21
C TYR A 72 6.81 0.24 -4.07
N GLY A 73 5.66 0.45 -3.45
CA GLY A 73 4.56 1.27 -3.94
C GLY A 73 4.12 2.19 -2.80
N ARG A 74 3.89 3.46 -3.10
CA ARG A 74 3.53 4.49 -2.13
C ARG A 74 2.40 5.33 -2.69
N VAL A 75 1.36 5.53 -1.88
CA VAL A 75 0.31 6.51 -2.11
C VAL A 75 0.59 7.73 -1.23
N THR A 76 0.44 8.93 -1.77
CA THR A 76 0.61 10.19 -1.04
C THR A 76 -0.53 11.12 -1.43
N ASN A 77 -1.18 11.74 -0.46
CA ASN A 77 -2.08 12.85 -0.72
C ASN A 77 -1.28 14.15 -0.60
N THR A 78 -1.39 15.01 -1.62
CA THR A 78 -0.62 16.27 -1.72
C THR A 78 -1.40 17.51 -1.33
N ALA A 79 -2.66 17.37 -0.88
CA ALA A 79 -3.44 18.50 -0.40
C ALA A 79 -2.82 19.08 0.90
N PRO A 80 -2.80 20.40 1.09
CA PRO A 80 -2.20 21.03 2.27
C PRO A 80 -2.79 20.54 3.61
N HIS A 81 -4.07 20.18 3.60
CA HIS A 81 -4.83 19.74 4.77
C HIS A 81 -4.87 18.21 4.93
N ALA A 82 -4.13 17.44 4.12
CA ALA A 82 -4.22 15.99 4.11
C ALA A 82 -3.90 15.31 5.45
N VAL A 83 -2.96 15.86 6.22
CA VAL A 83 -2.60 15.35 7.55
C VAL A 83 -3.78 15.43 8.51
N TYR A 84 -4.52 16.54 8.49
CA TYR A 84 -5.69 16.73 9.34
C TYR A 84 -6.86 15.83 8.93
N VAL A 85 -7.03 15.55 7.64
CA VAL A 85 -8.03 14.57 7.18
C VAL A 85 -7.68 13.18 7.70
N GLU A 86 -6.40 12.78 7.63
CA GLU A 86 -5.98 11.43 8.03
C GLU A 86 -6.02 11.22 9.55
N PHE A 87 -5.59 12.21 10.34
CA PHE A 87 -5.38 12.07 11.79
C PHE A 87 -6.33 12.88 12.67
N GLY A 88 -7.13 13.78 12.09
CA GLY A 88 -8.01 14.67 12.82
C GLY A 88 -7.26 15.78 13.57
N THR A 89 -8.00 16.47 14.43
CA THR A 89 -7.52 17.50 15.36
C THR A 89 -8.21 17.29 16.71
N SER A 90 -8.00 18.18 17.68
CA SER A 90 -8.74 18.14 18.96
C SER A 90 -10.25 18.36 18.81
N LYS A 91 -10.70 18.99 17.72
CA LYS A 91 -12.11 19.34 17.48
C LYS A 91 -12.76 18.51 16.37
N VAL A 92 -11.97 17.94 15.48
CA VAL A 92 -12.45 17.22 14.29
C VAL A 92 -11.91 15.79 14.32
N PRO A 93 -12.79 14.76 14.31
CA PRO A 93 -12.35 13.37 14.28
C PRO A 93 -11.53 13.02 13.03
N ALA A 94 -10.67 12.00 13.16
CA ALA A 94 -9.87 11.49 12.06
C ALA A 94 -10.72 10.69 11.05
N HIS A 95 -10.53 10.92 9.74
CA HIS A 95 -11.18 10.10 8.71
C HIS A 95 -10.42 8.80 8.43
N HIS A 96 -9.10 8.78 8.65
CA HIS A 96 -8.23 7.63 8.38
C HIS A 96 -8.36 7.08 6.95
N THR A 97 -8.53 7.97 5.96
CA THR A 97 -8.82 7.60 4.57
C THR A 97 -7.74 6.69 3.98
N LEU A 98 -6.46 7.06 4.08
CA LEU A 98 -5.35 6.26 3.54
C LEU A 98 -5.19 4.95 4.32
N ARG A 99 -5.28 4.99 5.66
CA ARG A 99 -5.21 3.78 6.49
C ARG A 99 -6.33 2.79 6.16
N ARG A 100 -7.56 3.27 5.98
CA ARG A 100 -8.73 2.44 5.63
C ARG A 100 -8.60 1.88 4.22
N ALA A 101 -8.22 2.71 3.25
CA ALA A 101 -7.97 2.25 1.88
C ALA A 101 -6.86 1.20 1.79
N LEU A 102 -5.77 1.37 2.55
CA LEU A 102 -4.69 0.40 2.61
C LEU A 102 -5.14 -0.96 3.16
N ARG A 103 -5.98 -0.95 4.20
CA ARG A 103 -6.57 -2.18 4.77
C ARG A 103 -7.52 -2.84 3.78
N ALA A 104 -8.41 -2.08 3.15
CA ALA A 104 -9.36 -2.59 2.16
C ALA A 104 -8.70 -3.12 0.87
N ALA A 105 -7.53 -2.61 0.50
CA ALA A 105 -6.72 -3.19 -0.58
C ALA A 105 -5.90 -4.43 -0.13
N GLY A 106 -5.80 -4.61 1.18
CA GLY A 106 -5.12 -5.67 1.91
C GLY A 106 -5.66 -7.05 1.59
N ASP A 107 -6.99 -7.12 1.63
CA ASP A 107 -7.85 -8.28 1.44
C ASP A 107 -8.23 -8.48 -0.05
#